data_AF-A0A7C5WX20-F1
#
_entry.id   AF-A0A7C5WX20-F1
#
_cell.length_a   1.000
_cell.length_b   1.000
_cell.length_c   1.000
_cell.angle_alpha   90.00
_cell.angle_beta   90.00
_cell.angle_gamma   90.00
#
_symmetry.space_group_name_H-M   'P 1'
#
loop_
_entity.id
_entity.type
_entity.pdbx_description
1 polymer ?
#
loop_
_entity_poly.entity_id
_entity_poly.type
_entity_poly.pdbx_seq_one_letter_code
_entity_poly.pdbx_strand_id
1 'polypeptide(L)'
;MLLVVNAVPVLADEPVSPAPTVKEVTEKQKSEEEVLKLLADQPSAGPRDEYHRGTPRSSLLALSQALRARDFKRAENYLDLRNLPFSTEELNGAELVRKLHIIAKRIMNIDVQDLSDDPYGHKDDGLPGYRDRITT
;
A
#
# COMPACT_ATOMS: atom_id res chain seq x y z
N MET A 1 -66.27 2.48 -16.83
CA MET A 1 -65.59 3.14 -15.70
C MET A 1 -64.21 2.50 -15.57
N LEU A 2 -63.19 3.35 -15.51
CA LEU A 2 -61.79 3.13 -15.91
C LEU A 2 -61.00 2.16 -14.99
N LEU A 3 -60.15 1.34 -15.60
CA LEU A 3 -59.07 0.56 -14.97
C LEU A 3 -57.98 1.51 -14.44
N VAL A 4 -57.51 1.32 -13.22
CA VAL A 4 -56.22 1.89 -12.76
C VAL A 4 -55.42 0.79 -12.07
N VAL A 5 -54.47 0.25 -12.82
CA VAL A 5 -53.38 -0.59 -12.33
C VAL A 5 -52.32 0.34 -11.75
N ASN A 6 -52.10 0.28 -10.44
CA ASN A 6 -50.94 0.95 -9.83
C ASN A 6 -49.70 0.08 -10.04
N ALA A 7 -48.83 0.53 -10.94
CA ALA A 7 -47.51 -0.03 -11.15
C ALA A 7 -46.61 0.30 -9.94
N VAL A 8 -46.10 -0.73 -9.27
CA VAL A 8 -44.98 -0.59 -8.32
C VAL A 8 -43.70 -0.48 -9.16
N PRO A 9 -42.85 0.53 -8.96
CA PRO A 9 -41.57 0.57 -9.65
C PRO A 9 -40.66 -0.52 -9.09
N VAL A 10 -40.28 -1.46 -9.97
CA VAL A 10 -39.21 -2.42 -9.76
C VAL A 10 -37.91 -1.63 -9.57
N LEU A 11 -37.30 -1.73 -8.38
CA LEU A 11 -35.92 -1.27 -8.17
C LEU A 11 -35.00 -2.13 -9.04
N ALA A 12 -34.20 -1.45 -9.86
CA ALA A 12 -33.16 -2.06 -10.68
C ALA A 12 -32.16 -2.83 -9.82
N ASP A 13 -31.87 -4.04 -10.25
CA ASP A 13 -30.77 -4.90 -9.75
C ASP A 13 -29.45 -4.21 -10.15
N GLU A 14 -28.68 -3.70 -9.18
CA GLU A 14 -27.32 -3.24 -9.46
C GLU A 14 -26.47 -4.47 -9.86
N PRO A 15 -25.68 -4.40 -10.94
CA PRO A 15 -24.87 -5.53 -11.36
C PRO A 15 -23.86 -5.84 -10.26
N VAL A 16 -24.09 -6.96 -9.57
CA VAL A 16 -23.17 -7.54 -8.60
C VAL A 16 -21.86 -7.78 -9.34
N SER A 17 -20.87 -6.92 -9.11
CA SER A 17 -19.52 -7.10 -9.65
C SER A 17 -19.06 -8.52 -9.29
N PRO A 18 -18.77 -9.39 -10.28
CA PRO A 18 -18.38 -10.76 -9.99
C PRO A 18 -17.10 -10.72 -9.13
N ALA A 19 -17.10 -11.50 -8.05
CA ALA A 19 -15.91 -11.68 -7.24
C ALA A 19 -14.75 -12.15 -8.14
N PRO A 20 -13.54 -11.60 -7.99
CA PRO A 20 -12.43 -11.88 -8.90
C PRO A 20 -12.12 -13.38 -8.92
N THR A 21 -11.89 -13.91 -10.11
CA THR A 21 -11.59 -15.34 -10.30
C THR A 21 -10.16 -15.62 -9.85
N VAL A 22 -9.87 -16.82 -9.32
CA VAL A 22 -8.52 -17.20 -8.81
C VAL A 22 -7.39 -16.93 -9.84
N LYS A 23 -7.69 -17.01 -11.13
CA LYS A 23 -6.75 -16.67 -12.23
C LYS A 23 -6.40 -15.18 -12.27
N GLU A 24 -7.40 -14.30 -12.18
CA GLU A 24 -7.23 -12.83 -12.22
C GLU A 24 -6.43 -12.33 -11.01
N VAL A 25 -6.64 -12.95 -9.83
CA VAL A 25 -5.87 -12.63 -8.61
C VAL A 25 -4.38 -12.96 -8.80
N THR A 26 -4.09 -14.09 -9.45
CA THR A 26 -2.70 -14.55 -9.65
C THR A 26 -1.98 -13.71 -10.70
N GLU A 27 -2.66 -13.31 -11.77
CA GLU A 27 -2.12 -12.43 -12.81
C GLU A 27 -1.81 -11.03 -12.26
N LYS A 28 -2.68 -10.48 -11.40
CA LYS A 28 -2.45 -9.19 -10.74
C LYS A 28 -1.28 -9.24 -9.76
N GLN A 29 -1.09 -10.34 -9.04
CA GLN A 29 0.07 -10.50 -8.15
C GLN A 29 1.39 -10.56 -8.92
N LYS A 30 1.42 -11.27 -10.05
CA LYS A 30 2.60 -11.33 -10.93
C LYS A 30 2.95 -9.97 -11.52
N SER A 31 1.94 -9.20 -11.96
CA SER A 31 2.20 -7.86 -12.51
C SER A 31 2.72 -6.89 -11.45
N GLU A 32 2.22 -6.94 -10.21
CA GLU A 32 2.76 -6.14 -9.10
C GLU A 32 4.22 -6.51 -8.77
N GLU A 33 4.57 -7.80 -8.80
CA GLU A 33 5.93 -8.27 -8.56
C GLU A 33 6.90 -7.88 -9.68
N GLU A 34 6.48 -7.97 -10.94
CA GLU A 34 7.25 -7.49 -12.09
C GLU A 34 7.47 -5.97 -12.06
N VAL A 35 6.43 -5.21 -11.70
CA VAL A 35 6.53 -3.75 -11.54
C VAL A 35 7.52 -3.40 -10.43
N LEU A 36 7.48 -4.08 -9.29
CA LEU A 36 8.44 -3.87 -8.20
C LEU A 36 9.87 -4.17 -8.62
N LYS A 37 10.08 -5.25 -9.38
CA LYS A 37 11.40 -5.60 -9.90
C LYS A 37 11.94 -4.56 -10.88
N LEU A 38 11.09 -4.08 -11.78
CA LEU A 38 11.43 -2.98 -12.70
C LEU A 38 11.77 -1.69 -11.95
N LEU A 39 11.03 -1.36 -10.89
CA LEU A 39 11.32 -0.20 -10.04
C LEU A 39 12.63 -0.35 -9.26
N ALA A 40 12.98 -1.57 -8.84
CA ALA A 40 14.21 -1.87 -8.12
C ALA A 40 15.46 -1.79 -9.01
N ASP A 41 15.33 -2.16 -10.28
CA ASP A 41 16.43 -2.13 -11.26
C ASP A 41 16.72 -0.70 -11.78
N GLN A 42 15.82 0.26 -11.52
CA GLN A 42 16.11 1.66 -11.81
C GLN A 42 17.25 2.17 -10.91
N PRO A 43 18.22 2.91 -11.47
CA PRO A 43 19.27 3.52 -10.67
C PRO A 43 18.68 4.56 -9.71
N SER A 44 18.51 4.17 -8.45
CA SER A 44 18.12 5.05 -7.34
C SER A 44 19.25 5.18 -6.33
N ALA A 45 19.28 6.31 -5.63
CA ALA A 45 20.21 6.62 -4.54
C ALA A 45 19.76 6.01 -3.19
N GLY A 46 18.62 5.30 -3.16
CA GLY A 46 18.14 4.61 -1.97
C GLY A 46 18.82 3.24 -1.75
N PRO A 47 18.52 2.55 -0.64
CA PRO A 47 19.11 1.26 -0.32
C PRO A 47 18.80 0.22 -1.40
N ARG A 48 19.86 -0.36 -1.99
CA ARG A 48 19.73 -1.54 -2.85
C ARG A 48 19.69 -2.80 -2.00
N ASP A 49 18.50 -3.16 -1.58
CA ASP A 49 18.24 -4.36 -0.79
C ASP A 49 17.09 -5.19 -1.37
N GLU A 50 16.87 -6.35 -0.76
CA GLU A 50 15.77 -7.27 -1.10
C GLU A 50 14.37 -6.70 -0.79
N TYR A 51 14.29 -5.53 -0.14
CA TYR A 51 13.05 -4.86 0.23
C TYR A 51 12.65 -3.78 -0.79
N HIS A 52 13.49 -3.49 -1.79
CA HIS A 52 13.17 -2.55 -2.86
C HIS A 52 12.78 -1.15 -2.36
N ARG A 53 13.47 -0.67 -1.33
CA ARG A 53 13.19 0.62 -0.65
C ARG A 53 13.87 1.83 -1.31
N GLY A 54 14.10 1.75 -2.63
CA GLY A 54 14.90 2.72 -3.39
C GLY A 54 14.26 4.09 -3.60
N THR A 55 12.92 4.18 -3.55
CA THR A 55 12.15 5.44 -3.65
C THR A 55 10.98 5.42 -2.66
N PRO A 56 10.39 6.57 -2.31
CA PRO A 56 9.17 6.61 -1.49
C PRO A 56 8.05 5.73 -2.08
N ARG A 57 7.82 5.82 -3.40
CA ARG A 57 6.82 5.03 -4.11
C ARG A 57 7.12 3.53 -4.05
N SER A 58 8.36 3.11 -4.35
CA SER A 58 8.71 1.68 -4.34
C SER A 58 8.63 1.08 -2.94
N SER A 59 9.04 1.84 -1.92
CA SER A 59 8.97 1.44 -0.51
C SER A 59 7.52 1.17 -0.07
N LEU A 60 6.60 2.07 -0.41
CA LEU A 60 5.19 1.91 -0.02
C LEU A 60 4.51 0.78 -0.80
N LEU A 61 4.83 0.61 -2.09
CA LEU A 61 4.33 -0.50 -2.89
C LEU A 61 4.73 -1.86 -2.29
N ALA A 62 6.01 -2.01 -1.94
CA ALA A 62 6.54 -3.23 -1.36
C ALA A 62 5.99 -3.49 0.07
N LEU A 63 5.82 -2.44 0.89
CA LEU A 63 5.11 -2.54 2.17
C LEU A 63 3.66 -3.00 1.97
N SER A 64 2.93 -2.39 1.05
CA SER A 64 1.54 -2.76 0.73
C SER A 64 1.43 -4.23 0.32
N GLN A 65 2.35 -4.72 -0.51
CA GLN A 65 2.39 -6.13 -0.91
C GLN A 65 2.61 -7.05 0.30
N ALA A 66 3.60 -6.76 1.15
CA ALA A 66 3.88 -7.54 2.36
C ALA A 66 2.68 -7.55 3.32
N LEU A 67 2.00 -6.41 3.49
CA LEU A 67 0.80 -6.29 4.31
C LEU A 67 -0.38 -7.10 3.76
N ARG A 68 -0.61 -7.06 2.43
CA ARG A 68 -1.66 -7.86 1.76
C ARG A 68 -1.40 -9.37 1.91
N ALA A 69 -0.14 -9.78 1.81
CA ALA A 69 0.29 -11.16 2.03
C ALA A 69 0.26 -11.57 3.52
N ARG A 70 -0.01 -10.63 4.44
CA ARG A 70 0.07 -10.81 5.90
C ARG A 70 1.47 -11.24 6.38
N ASP A 71 2.49 -10.96 5.59
CA ASP A 71 3.89 -11.17 5.95
C ASP A 71 4.38 -9.99 6.80
N PHE A 72 3.96 -10.00 8.06
CA PHE A 72 4.28 -8.94 9.00
C PHE A 72 5.77 -8.91 9.38
N LYS A 73 6.48 -10.02 9.19
CA LYS A 73 7.92 -10.11 9.41
C LYS A 73 8.68 -9.41 8.29
N ARG A 74 8.28 -9.58 7.03
CA ARG A 74 8.82 -8.76 5.93
C ARG A 74 8.42 -7.30 6.08
N ALA A 75 7.16 -7.02 6.40
CA ALA A 75 6.63 -5.66 6.50
C ALA A 75 7.28 -4.82 7.61
N GLU A 76 7.83 -5.42 8.68
CA GLU A 76 8.54 -4.68 9.73
C GLU A 76 9.78 -3.94 9.21
N ASN A 77 10.38 -4.41 8.11
CA ASN A 77 11.54 -3.79 7.48
C ASN A 77 11.22 -2.47 6.75
N TYR A 78 9.96 -2.10 6.60
CA TYR A 78 9.58 -0.84 5.92
C TYR A 78 9.22 0.28 6.90
N LEU A 79 9.26 0.02 8.21
CA LEU A 79 8.88 0.98 9.25
C LEU A 79 10.08 1.29 10.14
N ASP A 80 10.29 2.57 10.44
CA ASP A 80 11.27 2.97 11.46
C ASP A 80 10.64 2.84 12.85
N LEU A 81 10.99 1.76 13.56
CA LEU A 81 10.48 1.46 14.90
C LEU A 81 11.43 1.92 16.03
N ARG A 82 12.55 2.58 15.70
CA ARG A 82 13.63 2.87 16.67
C ARG A 82 13.27 3.94 17.70
N ASN A 83 12.36 4.85 17.36
CA ASN A 83 12.04 6.05 18.16
C ASN A 83 10.66 5.96 18.82
N LEU A 84 10.15 4.76 19.09
CA LEU A 84 8.85 4.59 19.72
C LEU A 84 8.90 4.95 21.21
N PRO A 85 7.93 5.72 21.73
CA PRO A 85 7.95 6.25 23.10
C PRO A 85 7.64 5.22 24.19
N PHE A 86 7.37 3.97 23.82
CA PHE A 86 7.08 2.86 24.73
C PHE A 86 8.25 1.88 24.74
N SER A 87 8.54 1.27 25.89
CA SER A 87 9.63 0.30 26.02
C SER A 87 9.47 -0.81 24.98
N THR A 88 10.34 -0.81 23.97
CA THR A 88 10.30 -1.73 22.82
C THR A 88 10.69 -3.15 23.20
N GLU A 89 11.21 -3.37 24.41
CA GLU A 89 11.65 -4.69 24.90
C GLU A 89 10.49 -5.70 24.97
N GLU A 90 9.25 -5.24 25.10
CA GLU A 90 8.07 -6.11 25.17
C GLU A 90 7.28 -6.22 23.85
N LEU A 91 7.58 -5.41 22.83
CA LEU A 91 6.74 -5.31 21.63
C LEU A 91 7.44 -5.81 20.38
N ASN A 92 6.97 -6.96 19.88
CA ASN A 92 7.41 -7.56 18.62
C ASN A 92 7.07 -6.64 17.43
N GLY A 93 8.07 -6.28 16.62
CA GLY A 93 7.90 -5.40 15.43
C GLY A 93 6.77 -5.85 14.50
N ALA A 94 6.73 -7.14 14.16
CA ALA A 94 5.64 -7.73 13.36
C ALA A 94 4.25 -7.58 14.02
N GLU A 95 4.16 -7.56 15.35
CA GLU A 95 2.90 -7.30 16.04
C GLU A 95 2.48 -5.83 15.92
N LEU A 96 3.43 -4.89 16.04
CA LEU A 96 3.19 -3.47 15.81
C LEU A 96 2.72 -3.21 14.38
N VAL A 97 3.36 -3.82 13.38
CA VAL A 97 2.95 -3.74 11.98
C VAL A 97 1.53 -4.25 11.79
N ARG A 98 1.18 -5.38 12.41
CA ARG A 98 -0.19 -5.93 12.35
C ARG A 98 -1.21 -4.97 12.96
N LYS A 99 -0.92 -4.39 14.12
CA LYS A 99 -1.78 -3.39 14.78
C LYS A 99 -1.95 -2.15 13.89
N LEU A 100 -0.84 -1.63 13.36
CA LEU A 100 -0.87 -0.52 12.41
C LEU A 100 -1.72 -0.86 11.18
N HIS A 101 -1.57 -2.05 10.60
CA HIS A 101 -2.34 -2.48 9.44
C HIS A 101 -3.85 -2.47 9.69
N ILE A 102 -4.30 -2.90 10.88
CA ILE A 102 -5.73 -2.87 11.26
C ILE A 102 -6.27 -1.44 11.27
N ILE A 103 -5.49 -0.49 11.80
CA ILE A 103 -5.87 0.92 11.87
C ILE A 103 -5.79 1.55 10.47
N ALA A 104 -4.68 1.35 9.78
CA ALA A 104 -4.38 1.82 8.43
C ALA A 104 -5.51 1.54 7.45
N LYS A 105 -6.04 0.31 7.45
CA LYS A 105 -7.14 -0.10 6.56
C LYS A 105 -8.41 0.73 6.71
N ARG A 106 -8.59 1.43 7.83
CA ARG A 106 -9.79 2.24 8.10
C ARG A 106 -9.59 3.71 7.75
N ILE A 107 -8.36 4.21 7.84
CA ILE A 107 -8.08 5.66 7.84
C ILE A 107 -7.13 6.11 6.73
N MET A 108 -6.27 5.22 6.23
CA MET A 108 -5.27 5.59 5.24
C MET A 108 -5.80 5.29 3.84
N ASN A 109 -6.08 6.35 3.09
CA ASN A 109 -6.25 6.31 1.66
C ASN A 109 -5.06 7.05 1.03
N ILE A 110 -4.17 6.32 0.39
CA ILE A 110 -2.94 6.87 -0.20
C ILE A 110 -3.02 6.66 -1.70
N ASP A 111 -2.91 7.75 -2.47
CA ASP A 111 -2.66 7.65 -3.90
C ASP A 111 -1.17 7.35 -4.11
N VAL A 112 -0.89 6.18 -4.68
CA VAL A 112 0.49 5.75 -4.94
C VAL A 112 1.13 6.56 -6.07
N GLN A 113 0.34 7.13 -6.98
CA GLN A 113 0.84 7.94 -8.08
C GLN A 113 1.40 9.28 -7.60
N ASP A 114 0.83 9.82 -6.52
CA ASP A 114 1.28 11.06 -5.89
C ASP A 114 2.60 10.89 -5.11
N LEU A 115 3.04 9.66 -4.85
CA LEU A 115 4.32 9.41 -4.19
C LEU A 115 5.47 9.62 -5.16
N SER A 116 6.56 10.22 -4.69
CA SER A 116 7.76 10.42 -5.51
C SER A 116 8.44 9.09 -5.89
N ASP A 117 8.86 9.00 -7.15
CA ASP A 117 9.81 8.02 -7.66
C ASP A 117 11.26 8.52 -7.67
N ASP A 118 11.50 9.74 -7.16
CA ASP A 118 12.85 10.21 -6.88
C ASP A 118 13.29 9.65 -5.50
N PRO A 119 14.49 9.04 -5.37
CA PRO A 119 15.05 8.63 -4.08
C PRO A 119 15.13 9.77 -3.04
N TYR A 120 15.18 11.02 -3.48
CA TYR A 120 15.20 12.21 -2.64
C TYR A 120 13.81 12.75 -2.30
N GLY A 121 12.73 12.10 -2.79
CA GLY A 121 11.37 12.55 -2.57
C GLY A 121 10.96 13.75 -3.41
N HIS A 122 9.87 14.41 -3.01
CA HIS A 122 9.46 15.67 -3.65
C HIS A 122 10.36 16.81 -3.19
N LYS A 123 10.89 17.58 -4.15
CA LYS A 123 11.78 18.74 -3.88
C LYS A 123 11.05 20.08 -3.98
N ASP A 124 9.92 20.09 -4.69
CA ASP A 124 9.22 21.30 -5.10
C ASP A 124 7.83 21.45 -4.46
N ASP A 125 7.56 20.74 -3.37
CA ASP A 125 6.28 20.76 -2.64
C ASP A 125 6.24 21.77 -1.47
N GLY A 126 7.34 22.51 -1.27
CA GLY A 126 7.49 23.47 -0.18
C GLY A 126 7.74 22.84 1.20
N LEU A 127 7.94 21.52 1.26
CA LEU A 127 8.34 20.81 2.47
C LEU A 127 9.86 20.67 2.55
N PRO A 128 10.42 20.48 3.76
CA PRO A 128 11.84 20.16 3.87
C PRO A 128 12.16 18.84 3.17
N GLY A 129 13.12 18.83 2.25
CA GLY A 129 13.46 17.66 1.43
C GLY A 129 13.96 16.43 2.19
N TYR A 130 14.20 16.52 3.50
CA TYR A 130 14.49 15.34 4.33
C TYR A 130 13.23 14.58 4.76
N ARG A 131 12.02 15.11 4.55
CA ARG A 131 10.76 14.46 4.98
C ARG A 131 10.52 13.14 4.25
N ASP A 132 10.82 13.11 2.97
CA ASP A 132 10.62 11.94 2.11
C ASP A 132 11.89 11.09 1.98
N ARG A 133 12.95 11.46 2.70
CA ARG A 133 14.27 10.86 2.53
C ARG A 133 14.32 9.49 3.20
N ILE A 134 14.40 8.47 2.36
CA ILE A 134 14.41 7.04 2.71
C ILE A 134 15.78 6.51 3.15
N THR A 135 16.87 7.28 2.98
CA THR A 135 18.21 6.93 3.49
C THR A 135 18.94 8.15 4.05
N THR A 136 19.96 7.94 4.88
CA THR A 136 20.96 8.98 5.21
C THR A 136 22.19 8.79 4.35
#